data_AF-A0A9C7UJG6-F1
#
_entry.id   AF-A0A9C7UJG6-F1
#
_cell.length_a   1.000
_cell.length_b   1.000
_cell.length_c   1.000
_cell.angle_alpha   90.00
_cell.angle_beta   90.00
_cell.angle_gamma   90.00
#
_symmetry.space_group_name_H-M   'P 1'
#
loop_
_entity.id
_entity.type
_entity.pdbx_description
1 polymer ?
#
loop_
_entity_poly.entity_id
_entity_poly.type
_entity_poly.pdbx_seq_one_letter_code
_entity_poly.pdbx_strand_id
1 'polypeptide(L)'
;MTGSLINARLVMRFGMNQTLKAGLSISLLSAVVIVFLSGKASDYLYAMAALSSTLFLGVGLTASNASMGAISLYAHRAGSASAVYGFTHALLASAVGAVAGLLYQGRLLEPAVMILGCAMLAFSGLWLVHWRSDN
;
A
#
# COMPACT_ATOMS: atom_id res chain seq x y z
N MET A 1 -7.02 14.93 -5.15
CA MET A 1 -7.68 15.67 -4.05
C MET A 1 -8.97 15.00 -3.58
N THR A 2 -9.84 14.52 -4.47
CA THR A 2 -11.10 13.85 -4.09
C THR A 2 -10.89 12.56 -3.28
N GLY A 3 -9.92 11.71 -3.66
CA GLY A 3 -9.62 10.47 -2.94
C GLY A 3 -9.13 10.68 -1.50
N SER A 4 -8.31 11.71 -1.26
CA SER A 4 -7.85 12.06 0.08
C SER A 4 -8.96 12.66 0.96
N LEU A 5 -9.91 13.40 0.38
CA LEU A 5 -11.12 13.86 1.07
C LEU A 5 -12.03 12.69 1.48
N ILE A 6 -12.22 11.70 0.60
CA ILE A 6 -12.98 10.48 0.91
C ILE A 6 -12.27 9.70 2.03
N ASN A 7 -10.95 9.54 1.96
CA ASN A 7 -10.18 8.88 3.01
C ASN A 7 -10.32 9.63 4.35
N ALA A 8 -10.24 10.97 4.36
CA ALA A 8 -10.43 11.76 5.57
C ALA A 8 -11.83 11.53 6.19
N ARG A 9 -12.90 11.50 5.37
CA ARG A 9 -14.26 11.17 5.83
C ARG A 9 -14.34 9.76 6.42
N LEU A 10 -13.67 8.80 5.81
CA LEU A 10 -13.65 7.41 6.24
C LEU A 10 -12.90 7.24 7.57
N VAL A 11 -11.74 7.89 7.71
CA VAL A 11 -10.93 7.91 8.94
C VAL A 11 -11.70 8.56 10.09
N MET A 12 -12.41 9.66 9.84
CA MET A 12 -13.23 10.33 10.85
C MET A 12 -14.39 9.46 11.36
N ARG A 13 -14.87 8.49 10.55
CA ARG A 13 -15.99 7.61 10.92
C ARG A 13 -15.55 6.28 11.53
N PHE A 14 -14.48 5.67 11.02
CA PHE A 14 -14.03 4.32 11.41
C PHE A 14 -12.70 4.29 12.16
N GLY A 15 -11.99 5.41 12.23
CA GLY A 15 -10.66 5.51 12.81
C GLY A 15 -9.54 5.15 11.83
N MET A 16 -8.35 5.71 12.08
CA MET A 16 -7.15 5.55 11.24
C MET A 16 -6.68 4.08 11.17
N ASN A 17 -6.76 3.35 12.29
CA ASN A 17 -6.26 1.99 12.38
C ASN A 17 -7.13 0.99 11.60
N GLN A 18 -8.46 1.14 11.65
CA GLN A 18 -9.38 0.26 10.92
C GLN A 18 -9.36 0.53 9.41
N THR A 19 -9.26 1.81 9.02
CA THR A 19 -9.15 2.19 7.60
C THR A 19 -7.81 1.74 7.00
N LEU A 20 -6.72 1.81 7.77
CA LEU A 20 -5.43 1.22 7.39
C LEU A 20 -5.56 -0.29 7.18
N LYS A 21 -6.14 -1.03 8.13
CA LYS A 21 -6.32 -2.49 8.02
C LYS A 21 -7.20 -2.90 6.83
N ALA A 22 -8.29 -2.17 6.59
CA ALA A 22 -9.19 -2.41 5.47
C ALA A 22 -8.53 -2.12 4.11
N GLY A 23 -7.81 -1.00 3.98
CA GLY A 23 -7.05 -0.69 2.76
C GLY A 23 -6.00 -1.76 2.47
N LEU A 24 -5.32 -2.20 3.52
CA LEU A 24 -4.29 -3.24 3.40
C LEU A 24 -4.87 -4.59 3.00
N SER A 25 -5.99 -5.03 3.58
CA SER A 25 -6.64 -6.29 3.22
C SER A 25 -7.17 -6.26 1.79
N ILE A 26 -7.70 -5.12 1.33
CA ILE A 26 -8.16 -4.93 -0.06
C ILE A 26 -6.99 -5.03 -1.03
N SER A 27 -5.87 -4.37 -0.73
CA SER A 27 -4.66 -4.46 -1.56
C SER A 27 -4.08 -5.86 -1.59
N LEU A 28 -4.03 -6.56 -0.45
CA LEU A 28 -3.52 -7.92 -0.36
C LEU A 28 -4.39 -8.88 -1.20
N LEU A 29 -5.72 -8.81 -1.04
CA LEU A 29 -6.65 -9.64 -1.80
C LEU A 29 -6.52 -9.38 -3.31
N SER A 30 -6.44 -8.09 -3.68
CA SER A 30 -6.27 -7.71 -5.09
C SER A 30 -4.94 -8.22 -5.66
N ALA A 31 -3.83 -8.11 -4.91
CA ALA A 31 -2.52 -8.60 -5.32
C ALA A 31 -2.51 -10.12 -5.52
N VAL A 32 -3.13 -10.89 -4.61
CA VAL A 32 -3.27 -12.35 -4.73
C VAL A 32 -4.02 -12.72 -6.00
N VAL A 33 -5.15 -12.06 -6.27
CA VAL A 33 -5.95 -12.34 -7.47
C VAL A 33 -5.21 -11.92 -8.74
N ILE A 34 -4.44 -10.82 -8.72
CA ILE A 34 -3.59 -10.40 -9.86
C ILE A 34 -2.52 -11.46 -10.14
N VAL A 35 -1.83 -11.97 -9.12
CA VAL A 35 -0.81 -13.02 -9.29
C VAL A 35 -1.43 -14.30 -9.87
N PHE A 36 -2.59 -14.71 -9.35
CA PHE A 36 -3.29 -15.91 -9.83
C PHE A 36 -3.76 -15.78 -11.28
N LEU A 37 -4.28 -14.61 -11.66
CA LEU A 37 -4.79 -14.36 -13.01
C LEU A 37 -3.71 -13.90 -14.00
N SER A 38 -2.48 -13.61 -13.53
CA SER A 38 -1.33 -13.21 -14.36
C SER A 38 -1.02 -14.25 -15.44
N GLY A 39 -1.25 -15.54 -15.17
CA GLY A 39 -1.10 -16.62 -16.14
C GLY A 39 -2.11 -16.62 -17.30
N LYS A 40 -3.25 -15.92 -17.16
CA LYS A 40 -4.28 -15.73 -18.20
C LYS A 40 -4.62 -14.25 -18.41
N ALA A 41 -3.64 -13.36 -18.22
CA ALA A 41 -3.86 -11.91 -18.29
C ALA A 41 -4.46 -11.44 -19.64
N SER A 42 -4.16 -12.15 -20.74
CA SER A 42 -4.60 -11.78 -22.08
C SER A 42 -6.10 -11.96 -22.32
N ASP A 43 -6.77 -12.88 -21.62
CA ASP A 43 -8.22 -13.12 -21.76
C ASP A 43 -9.06 -12.19 -20.86
N TYR A 44 -8.44 -11.61 -19.82
CA TYR A 44 -9.14 -10.90 -18.74
C TYR A 44 -8.63 -9.46 -18.52
N LEU A 45 -8.35 -8.73 -19.61
CA LEU A 45 -7.86 -7.34 -19.57
C LEU A 45 -8.74 -6.41 -18.73
N TYR A 46 -10.07 -6.48 -18.89
CA TYR A 46 -11.00 -5.65 -18.12
C TYR A 46 -10.98 -6.00 -16.62
N ALA A 47 -10.86 -7.29 -16.28
CA ALA A 47 -10.76 -7.72 -14.90
C ALA A 47 -9.43 -7.25 -14.28
N MET A 48 -8.32 -7.34 -15.02
CA MET A 48 -7.01 -6.82 -14.59
C MET A 48 -7.01 -5.31 -14.37
N ALA A 49 -7.67 -4.55 -15.24
CA ALA A 49 -7.81 -3.11 -15.07
C ALA A 49 -8.62 -2.77 -13.81
N ALA A 50 -9.74 -3.46 -13.58
CA ALA A 50 -10.55 -3.29 -12.38
C ALA A 50 -9.76 -3.64 -11.11
N LEU A 51 -9.06 -4.77 -11.12
CA LEU A 51 -8.24 -5.25 -10.00
C LEU A 51 -7.07 -4.31 -9.68
N SER A 52 -6.43 -3.78 -10.72
CA SER A 52 -5.34 -2.81 -10.57
C SER A 52 -5.85 -1.50 -9.97
N SER A 53 -7.03 -1.03 -10.37
CA SER A 53 -7.69 0.14 -9.79
C SER A 53 -8.00 -0.07 -8.30
N THR A 54 -8.56 -1.24 -7.95
CA THR A 54 -8.84 -1.61 -6.55
C THR A 54 -7.55 -1.72 -5.72
N LEU A 55 -6.49 -2.30 -6.30
CA LEU A 55 -5.18 -2.39 -5.66
C LEU A 55 -4.61 -0.99 -5.37
N PHE A 56 -4.62 -0.10 -6.36
CA PHE A 56 -4.15 1.28 -6.21
C PHE A 56 -4.96 2.07 -5.19
N LEU A 57 -6.28 1.82 -5.15
CA LEU A 57 -7.16 2.42 -4.16
C LEU A 57 -6.76 1.98 -2.74
N GLY A 58 -6.55 0.67 -2.51
CA GLY A 58 -6.12 0.16 -1.20
C GLY A 58 -4.73 0.66 -0.79
N VAL A 59 -3.78 0.74 -1.74
CA VAL A 59 -2.44 1.28 -1.50
C VAL A 59 -2.52 2.77 -1.15
N GLY A 60 -3.35 3.52 -1.88
CA GLY A 60 -3.59 4.94 -1.62
C GLY A 60 -4.17 5.19 -0.23
N LEU A 61 -5.17 4.41 0.20
CA LEU A 61 -5.73 4.48 1.54
C LEU A 61 -4.67 4.16 2.62
N THR A 62 -3.91 3.10 2.42
CA THR A 62 -2.88 2.66 3.36
C THR A 62 -1.77 3.70 3.51
N ALA A 63 -1.18 4.17 2.40
CA ALA A 63 -0.07 5.13 2.41
C ALA A 63 -0.47 6.49 3.02
N SER A 64 -1.70 6.95 2.75
CA SER A 64 -2.23 8.18 3.32
C SER A 64 -2.38 8.09 4.84
N ASN A 65 -2.88 6.96 5.34
CA ASN A 65 -3.11 6.75 6.77
C ASN A 65 -1.80 6.43 7.52
N ALA A 66 -0.88 5.71 6.90
CA ALA A 66 0.44 5.43 7.46
C ALA A 66 1.28 6.71 7.63
N SER A 67 1.30 7.58 6.62
CA SER A 67 2.01 8.86 6.69
C SER A 67 1.40 9.79 7.75
N MET A 68 0.08 9.88 7.82
CA MET A 68 -0.62 10.63 8.86
C MET A 68 -0.32 10.10 10.27
N GLY A 69 -0.32 8.78 10.44
CA GLY A 69 0.04 8.13 11.71
C GLY A 69 1.47 8.45 12.14
N ALA A 70 2.43 8.32 11.22
CA ALA A 70 3.83 8.65 11.49
C ALA A 70 4.05 10.12 11.86
N ILE A 71 3.38 11.06 11.17
CA ILE A 71 3.49 12.50 11.44
C ILE A 71 2.79 12.87 12.76
N SER A 72 1.68 12.21 13.09
CA SER A 72 0.91 12.49 14.31
C SER A 72 1.71 12.24 15.59
N LEU A 73 2.65 11.30 15.58
CA LEU A 73 3.55 11.01 16.70
C LEU A 73 4.51 12.17 17.01
N TYR A 74 4.80 13.02 16.02
CA TYR A 74 5.70 14.16 16.12
C TYR A 74 5.00 15.48 15.76
N ALA A 75 3.79 15.69 16.26
CA ALA A 75 2.94 16.84 15.90
C ALA A 75 3.65 18.21 16.04
N HIS A 76 4.44 18.41 17.10
CA HIS A 76 5.21 19.65 17.31
C HIS A 76 6.33 19.86 16.26
N ARG A 77 6.78 18.81 15.58
CA ARG A 77 7.80 18.84 14.52
C ARG A 77 7.27 18.23 13.21
N ALA A 78 5.99 18.43 12.91
CA ALA A 78 5.32 17.81 11.77
C ALA A 78 6.02 18.10 10.42
N GLY A 79 6.56 19.32 10.24
CA GLY A 79 7.30 19.69 9.03
C GLY A 79 8.56 18.86 8.82
N SER A 80 9.42 18.76 9.83
CA SER A 80 10.64 17.94 9.77
C SER A 80 10.31 16.44 9.69
N ALA A 81 9.30 15.97 10.42
CA ALA A 81 8.86 14.58 10.39
C ALA A 81 8.35 14.17 9.00
N SER A 82 7.56 15.03 8.35
CA SER A 82 7.08 14.80 6.98
C SER A 82 8.21 14.78 5.96
N ALA A 83 9.21 15.66 6.10
CA ALA A 83 10.39 15.67 5.23
C ALA A 83 11.20 14.38 5.33
N VAL A 84 11.46 13.90 6.56
CA VAL A 84 12.16 12.63 6.78
C VAL A 84 11.35 11.46 6.25
N TYR A 85 10.04 11.40 6.54
CA TYR A 85 9.16 10.36 6.02
C TYR A 85 9.17 10.34 4.48
N GLY A 86 9.02 11.51 3.84
CA GLY A 86 9.03 11.64 2.39
C GLY A 86 10.35 11.20 1.78
N PHE A 87 11.49 11.59 2.38
CA PHE A 87 12.82 11.17 1.94
C PHE A 87 13.00 9.66 2.05
N THR A 88 12.71 9.07 3.22
CA THR A 88 12.84 7.63 3.44
C THR A 88 11.92 6.83 2.52
N HIS A 89 10.67 7.29 2.36
CA HIS A 89 9.71 6.66 1.45
C HIS A 89 10.17 6.72 -0.01
N ALA A 90 10.64 7.88 -0.48
CA ALA A 90 11.15 8.03 -1.84
C ALA A 90 12.40 7.18 -2.11
N LEU A 91 13.32 7.11 -1.14
CA LEU A 91 14.53 6.29 -1.23
C LEU A 91 14.19 4.80 -1.35
N LEU A 92 13.31 4.31 -0.47
CA LEU A 92 12.84 2.92 -0.51
C LEU A 92 12.07 2.62 -1.80
N ALA A 93 11.16 3.51 -2.21
CA ALA A 93 10.39 3.34 -3.44
C ALA A 93 11.30 3.31 -4.68
N SER A 94 12.33 4.16 -4.72
CA SER A 94 13.32 4.16 -5.80
C SER A 94 14.14 2.87 -5.82
N ALA A 95 14.60 2.39 -4.66
CA ALA A 95 15.33 1.13 -4.57
C ALA A 95 14.49 -0.07 -5.04
N VAL A 96 13.25 -0.18 -4.54
CA VAL A 96 12.31 -1.25 -4.97
C VAL A 96 11.98 -1.13 -6.45
N GLY A 97 11.76 0.08 -6.96
CA GLY A 97 11.52 0.33 -8.37
C GLY A 97 12.69 -0.03 -9.27
N ALA A 98 13.93 0.23 -8.83
CA ALA A 98 15.14 -0.17 -9.56
C ALA A 98 15.27 -1.69 -9.61
N VAL A 99 15.06 -2.39 -8.49
CA VAL A 99 15.07 -3.86 -8.43
C VAL A 99 13.95 -4.45 -9.30
N ALA A 100 12.76 -3.84 -9.28
CA ALA A 100 11.63 -4.23 -10.14
C ALA A 100 11.95 -4.07 -11.62
N GLY A 101 12.62 -2.97 -12.00
CA GLY A 101 13.04 -2.72 -13.38
C GLY A 101 14.10 -3.70 -13.86
N LEU A 102 15.07 -4.06 -13.02
CA LEU A 102 16.12 -5.03 -13.37
C LEU A 102 15.57 -6.46 -13.50
N LEU A 103 14.60 -6.83 -12.67
CA LEU A 103 13.93 -8.13 -12.71
C LEU A 103 12.84 -8.21 -13.78
N TYR A 104 12.56 -7.14 -14.53
CA TYR A 104 11.48 -7.14 -15.51
C TYR A 104 11.94 -7.78 -16.82
N GLN A 105 11.51 -9.02 -17.08
CA GLN A 105 11.77 -9.74 -18.34
C GLN A 105 10.61 -9.65 -19.34
N GLY A 106 9.75 -8.62 -19.20
CA GLY A 106 8.59 -8.40 -20.08
C GLY A 106 7.35 -9.23 -19.73
N ARG A 107 7.32 -9.89 -18.56
CA ARG A 107 6.17 -10.67 -18.08
C ARG A 107 5.51 -9.96 -16.91
N LEU A 108 4.17 -9.95 -16.86
CA LEU A 108 3.41 -9.33 -15.76
C LEU A 108 3.57 -10.05 -14.40
N LEU A 109 4.18 -11.23 -14.38
CA LEU A 109 4.29 -12.06 -13.18
C LEU A 109 5.34 -11.50 -12.19
N GLU A 110 6.48 -11.03 -12.69
CA GLU A 110 7.59 -10.50 -11.88
C GLU A 110 7.18 -9.29 -11.02
N PRO A 111 6.56 -8.22 -11.57
CA PRO A 111 6.09 -7.11 -10.76
C PRO A 111 4.90 -7.47 -9.87
N ALA A 112 4.03 -8.43 -10.28
CA ALA A 112 2.91 -8.87 -9.45
C ALA A 112 3.38 -9.59 -8.17
N VAL A 113 4.39 -10.45 -8.28
CA VAL A 113 4.99 -11.14 -7.12
C VAL A 113 5.68 -10.14 -6.19
N MET A 114 6.35 -9.12 -6.73
CA MET A 114 6.96 -8.04 -5.93
C MET A 114 5.92 -7.23 -5.16
N ILE A 115 4.82 -6.84 -5.81
CA ILE A 115 3.70 -6.15 -5.15
C ILE A 115 3.11 -7.02 -4.03
N LEU A 116 2.95 -8.32 -4.28
CA LEU A 116 2.46 -9.27 -3.27
C LEU A 116 3.43 -9.38 -2.09
N GLY A 117 4.74 -9.43 -2.35
CA GLY A 117 5.77 -9.39 -1.31
C GLY A 117 5.71 -8.12 -0.45
N CYS A 118 5.61 -6.95 -1.07
CA CYS A 118 5.44 -5.69 -0.36
C CYS A 118 4.13 -5.65 0.44
N ALA A 119 3.03 -6.16 -0.10
CA ALA A 119 1.75 -6.23 0.61
C ALA A 119 1.81 -7.16 1.83
N MET A 120 2.48 -8.31 1.72
CA MET A 120 2.72 -9.23 2.84
C MET A 120 3.60 -8.59 3.91
N LEU A 121 4.69 -7.93 3.53
CA LEU A 121 5.54 -7.20 4.48
C LEU A 121 4.75 -6.12 5.22
N ALA A 122 3.94 -5.34 4.49
CA ALA A 122 3.08 -4.34 5.12
C ALA A 122 2.04 -4.96 6.06
N PHE A 123 1.49 -6.13 5.73
CA PHE A 123 0.56 -6.88 6.60
C PHE A 123 1.25 -7.38 7.87
N SER A 124 2.45 -7.94 7.73
CA SER A 124 3.25 -8.38 8.87
C SER A 124 3.62 -7.22 9.79
N GLY A 125 3.94 -6.04 9.24
CA GLY A 125 4.23 -4.83 10.02
C GLY A 125 3.00 -4.35 10.81
N LEU A 126 1.82 -4.38 10.20
CA LEU A 126 0.56 -4.00 10.85
C LEU A 126 0.21 -4.98 11.99
N TRP A 127 0.47 -6.27 11.78
CA TRP A 127 0.32 -7.31 12.79
C TRP A 127 1.28 -7.11 13.97
N LEU A 128 2.55 -6.83 13.70
CA LEU A 128 3.57 -6.56 14.72
C LEU A 128 3.24 -5.34 15.58
N VAL A 129 2.72 -4.27 14.96
CA VAL A 129 2.33 -3.05 15.67
C VAL A 129 1.11 -3.30 16.57
N HIS A 130 0.12 -4.08 16.11
CA HIS A 130 -1.01 -4.48 16.97
C HIS A 130 -0.55 -5.38 18.12
N TRP A 131 0.31 -6.36 17.84
CA TRP A 131 0.78 -7.30 18.84
C TRP A 131 1.52 -6.60 20.00
N ARG A 132 2.21 -5.49 19.71
CA ARG A 132 2.89 -4.68 20.73
C ARG A 132 1.99 -3.69 21.45
N SER A 133 0.75 -3.49 21.01
CA SER A 133 -0.22 -2.63 21.69
C SER A 133 -1.04 -3.37 22.75
N ASP A 134 -1.07 -4.71 22.69
CA ASP A 134 -1.83 -5.58 23.61
C ASP A 134 -0.97 -6.18 24.74
N ASN A 135 0.31 -5.82 24.84
CA ASN A 135 1.27 -6.35 25.83
C ASN A 135 2.05 -5.22 26.51
#